data_AF-A0A8J3KZU6-F1
#
_entry.id   AF-A0A8J3KZU6-F1
#
_cell.length_a   1.000
_cell.length_b   1.000
_cell.length_c   1.000
_cell.angle_alpha   90.00
_cell.angle_beta   90.00
_cell.angle_gamma   90.00
#
_symmetry.space_group_name_H-M   'P 1'
#
loop_
_entity.id
_entity.type
_entity.pdbx_description
1 polymer ?
#
loop_
_entity_poly.entity_id
_entity_poly.type
_entity_poly.pdbx_seq_one_letter_code
_entity_poly.pdbx_strand_id
1 'polypeptide(L)'
;MNSFRFTGRAFAALLIAAALTGCAGQEKAADEAAAPPPTLDGAGTPGCGLARPTPSPIETAGSTMWPTSASLDDVLGRIGVAGEGRFAEHFAGLEVVPEKGHAIVYRVPSADFDAFVTREAGNECVYLRDAAFGRATLQTLADRVINDSAYWRKQNIQINSTSAGNDGTGVTVGVLPADVARARAELPKRYGTAVPIIIEEQEPITPAW
;
A
#
# COMPACT_ATOMS: atom_id res chain seq x y z
N MET A 1 10.51 23.81 36.99
CA MET A 1 10.16 23.64 38.41
C MET A 1 8.68 23.93 38.56
N ASN A 2 7.85 22.89 38.75
CA ASN A 2 6.67 22.93 39.61
C ASN A 2 6.06 21.52 39.66
N SER A 3 6.37 20.86 40.77
CA SER A 3 5.87 19.55 41.15
C SER A 3 4.55 19.73 41.90
N PHE A 4 3.53 18.96 41.53
CA PHE A 4 2.40 18.67 42.42
C PHE A 4 2.31 17.16 42.59
N ARG A 5 2.66 16.71 43.80
CA ARG A 5 2.43 15.36 44.31
C ARG A 5 1.13 15.40 45.12
N PHE A 6 0.26 14.42 44.95
CA PHE A 6 -0.72 14.07 45.97
C PHE A 6 -0.78 12.55 46.18
N THR A 7 -0.58 12.20 47.44
CA THR A 7 -0.55 10.91 48.11
C THR A 7 -1.93 10.51 48.64
N GLY A 8 -2.22 9.21 48.72
CA GLY A 8 -3.25 8.62 49.59
C GLY A 8 -3.64 7.19 49.16
N ARG A 9 -2.99 6.14 49.69
CA ARG A 9 -3.43 5.29 50.82
C ARG A 9 -4.83 4.66 50.59
N ALA A 10 -4.90 3.40 50.17
CA ALA A 10 -4.94 2.18 51.01
C ALA A 10 -6.25 2.03 51.79
N PHE A 11 -7.01 0.94 51.56
CA PHE A 11 -7.47 -0.03 52.56
C PHE A 11 -8.45 -1.06 51.98
N ALA A 12 -8.53 -2.18 52.70
CA ALA A 12 -9.62 -3.16 52.77
C ALA A 12 -9.55 -4.39 51.84
N ALA A 13 -8.88 -5.41 52.38
CA ALA A 13 -9.16 -6.81 52.12
C ALA A 13 -10.61 -7.17 52.50
N LEU A 14 -11.25 -8.02 51.69
CA LEU A 14 -12.39 -8.82 52.12
C LEU A 14 -12.21 -10.26 51.60
N LEU A 15 -11.99 -11.17 52.55
CA LEU A 15 -12.05 -12.62 52.40
C LEU A 15 -13.48 -13.07 52.69
N ILE A 16 -14.19 -13.70 51.75
CA ILE A 16 -15.29 -14.64 52.06
C ILE A 16 -15.34 -15.79 51.02
N ALA A 17 -15.02 -16.97 51.54
CA ALA A 17 -15.57 -18.32 51.36
C ALA A 17 -16.24 -18.78 50.05
N ALA A 18 -15.89 -20.01 49.70
CA ALA A 18 -16.39 -20.86 48.63
C ALA A 18 -17.86 -21.28 48.78
N ALA A 19 -18.53 -21.46 47.64
CA ALA A 19 -19.69 -22.33 47.49
C ALA A 19 -19.49 -23.21 46.23
N LEU A 20 -19.34 -24.51 46.47
CA LEU A 20 -19.42 -25.57 45.46
C LEU A 20 -20.91 -25.85 45.20
N THR A 21 -21.43 -25.51 44.02
CA THR A 21 -22.70 -26.07 43.54
C THR A 21 -22.87 -25.89 42.03
N GLY A 22 -23.11 -26.99 41.32
CA GLY A 22 -23.90 -26.99 40.08
C GLY A 22 -23.13 -27.09 38.77
N CYS A 23 -22.86 -28.32 38.33
CA CYS A 23 -22.80 -28.64 36.91
C CYS A 23 -24.19 -28.40 36.29
N ALA A 24 -24.37 -27.28 35.61
CA ALA A 24 -25.44 -27.09 34.65
C ALA A 24 -24.80 -26.55 33.37
N GLY A 25 -24.78 -27.40 32.35
CA GLY A 25 -24.25 -27.08 31.03
C GLY A 25 -24.94 -25.85 30.49
N GLN A 26 -24.19 -24.76 30.43
CA GLN A 26 -24.52 -23.60 29.62
C GLN A 26 -23.51 -23.61 28.49
N GLU A 27 -23.80 -24.39 27.45
CA GLU A 27 -23.28 -24.15 26.11
C GLU A 27 -23.79 -22.77 25.68
N LYS A 28 -23.15 -21.72 26.20
CA LYS A 28 -23.04 -20.49 25.43
C LYS A 28 -22.20 -20.90 24.22
N ALA A 29 -22.91 -21.31 23.16
CA ALA A 29 -22.52 -20.94 21.83
C ALA A 29 -22.32 -19.42 21.87
N ALA A 30 -21.10 -19.02 22.24
CA ALA A 30 -20.55 -17.85 21.64
C ALA A 30 -20.68 -18.14 20.14
N ASP A 31 -21.66 -17.50 19.51
CA ASP A 31 -21.36 -16.82 18.26
C ASP A 31 -20.14 -15.93 18.55
N GLU A 32 -18.98 -16.57 18.64
CA GLU A 32 -17.75 -16.05 18.10
C GLU A 32 -18.08 -15.92 16.63
N ALA A 33 -18.76 -14.82 16.31
CA ALA A 33 -18.84 -14.31 14.96
C ALA A 33 -17.40 -14.30 14.53
N ALA A 34 -17.03 -15.32 13.74
CA ALA A 34 -15.68 -15.54 13.29
C ALA A 34 -15.23 -14.17 12.80
N ALA A 35 -14.23 -13.58 13.48
CA ALA A 35 -13.66 -12.35 13.01
C ALA A 35 -13.38 -12.58 11.52
N PRO A 36 -13.92 -11.73 10.62
CA PRO A 36 -13.79 -11.97 9.20
C PRO A 36 -12.30 -12.22 8.91
N PRO A 37 -11.97 -13.21 8.05
CA PRO A 37 -10.58 -13.52 7.76
C PRO A 37 -9.84 -12.22 7.43
N PRO A 38 -8.60 -12.00 7.91
CA PRO A 38 -7.85 -10.78 7.62
C PRO A 38 -7.95 -10.46 6.11
N THR A 39 -8.68 -9.38 5.80
CA THR A 39 -9.23 -9.11 4.48
C THR A 39 -8.25 -8.28 3.65
N LEU A 40 -7.27 -8.86 2.94
CA LEU A 40 -6.45 -8.19 1.92
C LEU A 40 -6.10 -6.70 2.25
N ASP A 41 -5.78 -6.52 3.52
CA ASP A 41 -5.14 -5.51 4.35
C ASP A 41 -5.22 -4.02 3.96
N GLY A 42 -6.40 -3.41 4.16
CA GLY A 42 -6.56 -1.97 4.18
C GLY A 42 -7.92 -1.51 4.71
N ALA A 43 -7.98 -0.35 5.36
CA ALA A 43 -9.27 0.22 5.77
C ALA A 43 -10.06 0.66 4.53
N GLY A 44 -11.20 0.03 4.28
CA GLY A 44 -12.11 0.45 3.22
C GLY A 44 -12.84 1.73 3.59
N THR A 45 -13.02 2.64 2.64
CA THR A 45 -13.94 3.78 2.78
C THR A 45 -15.39 3.31 2.97
N PRO A 46 -16.31 4.13 3.51
CA PRO A 46 -17.70 3.75 3.73
C PRO A 46 -18.40 3.16 2.49
N GLY A 47 -18.06 3.63 1.29
CA GLY A 47 -18.57 3.09 0.04
C GLY A 47 -18.33 1.59 -0.15
N CYS A 48 -17.28 1.01 0.44
CA CYS A 48 -17.00 -0.42 0.33
C CYS A 48 -18.04 -1.32 1.01
N GLY A 49 -18.87 -0.78 1.92
CA GLY A 49 -20.00 -1.51 2.51
C GLY A 49 -21.26 -1.51 1.65
N LEU A 50 -21.28 -0.76 0.54
CA LEU A 50 -22.45 -0.67 -0.34
C LEU A 50 -22.45 -1.82 -1.35
N ALA A 51 -23.63 -2.35 -1.63
CA ALA A 51 -23.82 -3.29 -2.73
C ALA A 51 -23.50 -2.58 -4.07
N ARG A 52 -22.74 -3.25 -4.94
CA ARG A 52 -22.33 -2.72 -6.24
C ARG A 52 -22.59 -3.75 -7.33
N PRO A 53 -23.05 -3.31 -8.51
CA PRO A 53 -22.97 -4.16 -9.68
C PRO A 53 -21.50 -4.38 -10.04
N THR A 54 -21.10 -5.63 -10.21
CA THR A 54 -19.81 -5.94 -10.84
C THR A 54 -19.84 -5.38 -12.27
N PRO A 55 -18.81 -4.64 -12.71
CA PRO A 55 -18.74 -4.17 -14.10
C PRO A 55 -18.90 -5.35 -15.06
N SER A 56 -19.61 -5.18 -16.16
CA SER A 56 -19.66 -6.24 -17.18
C SER A 56 -18.37 -6.20 -18.00
N PRO A 57 -17.73 -7.37 -18.26
CA PRO A 57 -16.58 -7.41 -19.14
C PRO A 57 -16.96 -6.98 -20.56
N ILE A 58 -16.00 -6.36 -21.25
CA ILE A 58 -16.09 -5.98 -22.66
C ILE A 58 -15.05 -6.79 -23.42
N GLU A 59 -15.46 -7.43 -24.51
CA GLU A 59 -14.55 -8.11 -25.43
C GLU A 59 -14.06 -7.15 -26.51
N THR A 60 -12.75 -6.92 -26.59
CA THR A 60 -12.13 -6.06 -27.60
C THR A 60 -10.89 -6.75 -28.17
N ALA A 61 -10.85 -6.94 -29.50
CA ALA A 61 -9.73 -7.59 -30.20
C ALA A 61 -9.31 -8.96 -29.61
N GLY A 62 -10.28 -9.75 -29.13
CA GLY A 62 -10.04 -11.06 -28.51
C GLY A 62 -9.48 -10.99 -27.08
N SER A 63 -9.54 -9.82 -26.44
CA SER A 63 -9.16 -9.61 -25.04
C SER A 63 -10.37 -9.17 -24.22
N THR A 64 -10.52 -9.76 -23.03
CA THR A 64 -11.50 -9.36 -22.03
C THR A 64 -10.98 -8.15 -21.25
N MET A 65 -11.75 -7.06 -21.24
CA MET A 65 -11.45 -5.82 -20.51
C MET A 65 -12.55 -5.52 -19.50
N TRP A 66 -12.18 -5.00 -18.33
CA TRP A 66 -13.13 -4.57 -17.30
C TRP A 66 -13.11 -3.04 -17.21
N PRO A 67 -14.20 -2.34 -17.58
CA PRO A 67 -14.23 -0.90 -17.51
C PRO A 67 -14.34 -0.43 -16.05
N THR A 68 -13.57 0.59 -15.71
CA THR A 68 -13.78 1.37 -14.49
C THR A 68 -15.00 2.28 -14.67
N SER A 69 -15.80 2.48 -13.61
CA SER A 69 -16.88 3.48 -13.68
C SER A 69 -16.29 4.89 -13.79
N ALA A 70 -16.94 5.77 -14.56
CA ALA A 70 -16.51 7.15 -14.70
C ALA A 70 -16.43 7.88 -13.34
N SER A 71 -17.35 7.56 -12.42
CA SER A 71 -17.35 8.13 -11.06
C SER A 71 -16.13 7.71 -10.24
N LEU A 72 -15.70 6.44 -10.32
CA LEU A 72 -14.50 5.96 -9.65
C LEU A 72 -13.25 6.58 -10.26
N ASP A 73 -13.19 6.68 -11.59
CA ASP A 73 -12.07 7.34 -12.29
C ASP A 73 -11.93 8.81 -11.89
N ASP A 74 -13.04 9.56 -11.84
CA ASP A 74 -13.06 10.95 -11.38
C ASP A 74 -12.57 11.11 -9.93
N VAL A 75 -12.99 10.22 -9.03
CA VAL A 75 -12.55 10.17 -7.64
C VAL A 75 -11.04 9.93 -7.56
N LEU A 76 -10.53 8.94 -8.30
CA LEU A 76 -9.12 8.60 -8.32
C LEU A 76 -8.25 9.69 -8.93
N GLY A 77 -8.75 10.40 -9.94
CA GLY A 77 -8.08 11.58 -10.50
C GLY A 77 -7.87 12.67 -9.44
N ARG A 78 -8.91 12.99 -8.66
CA ARG A 78 -8.79 13.98 -7.56
C ARG A 78 -7.85 13.51 -6.46
N ILE A 79 -7.94 12.24 -6.07
CA ILE A 79 -7.05 11.66 -5.06
C ILE A 79 -5.60 11.67 -5.55
N GLY A 80 -5.35 11.27 -6.80
CA GLY A 80 -4.03 11.25 -7.42
C GLY A 80 -3.39 12.63 -7.46
N VAL A 81 -4.12 13.65 -7.94
CA VAL A 81 -3.60 15.04 -7.98
C VAL A 81 -3.25 15.55 -6.57
N ALA A 82 -4.12 15.33 -5.59
CA ALA A 82 -3.83 15.75 -4.21
C ALA A 82 -2.71 14.93 -3.57
N GLY A 83 -2.63 13.64 -3.91
CA GLY A 83 -1.61 12.69 -3.48
C GLY A 83 -0.23 13.11 -3.96
N GLU A 84 -0.08 13.39 -5.25
CA GLU A 84 1.19 13.81 -5.86
C GLU A 84 1.60 15.24 -5.48
N GLY A 85 0.63 16.09 -5.15
CA GLY A 85 0.89 17.46 -4.69
C GLY A 85 0.93 17.57 -3.16
N ARG A 86 -0.22 17.89 -2.56
CA ARG A 86 -0.34 18.24 -1.13
C ARG A 86 0.09 17.12 -0.19
N PHE A 87 -0.08 15.86 -0.57
CA PHE A 87 0.21 14.69 0.26
C PHE A 87 1.38 13.85 -0.27
N ALA A 88 2.34 14.46 -0.97
CA ALA A 88 3.42 13.75 -1.67
C ALA A 88 4.27 12.82 -0.77
N GLU A 89 4.40 13.16 0.52
CA GLU A 89 5.12 12.34 1.50
C GLU A 89 4.34 11.09 1.94
N HIS A 90 3.02 11.12 1.80
CA HIS A 90 2.11 10.06 2.25
C HIS A 90 1.56 9.21 1.11
N PHE A 91 1.49 9.75 -0.11
CA PHE A 91 0.97 9.03 -1.25
C PHE A 91 2.04 8.13 -1.88
N ALA A 92 1.76 6.84 -2.03
CA ALA A 92 2.63 5.87 -2.70
C ALA A 92 2.13 5.52 -4.11
N GLY A 93 0.81 5.41 -4.29
CA GLY A 93 0.22 5.20 -5.60
C GLY A 93 -1.24 4.77 -5.56
N LEU A 94 -1.76 4.47 -6.75
CA LEU A 94 -3.12 3.99 -6.98
C LEU A 94 -3.08 2.67 -7.76
N GLU A 95 -4.07 1.83 -7.51
CA GLU A 95 -4.36 0.65 -8.30
C GLU A 95 -5.87 0.51 -8.45
N VAL A 96 -6.33 0.24 -9.67
CA VAL A 96 -7.72 -0.08 -9.93
C VAL A 96 -7.84 -1.59 -10.02
N VAL A 97 -8.85 -2.16 -9.35
CA VAL A 97 -9.19 -3.57 -9.43
C VAL A 97 -10.54 -3.68 -10.13
N PRO A 98 -10.56 -3.52 -11.46
CA PRO A 98 -11.80 -3.27 -12.20
C PRO A 98 -12.75 -4.47 -12.16
N GLU A 99 -12.23 -5.70 -12.10
CA GLU A 99 -13.01 -6.93 -11.94
C GLU A 99 -13.83 -6.94 -10.64
N LYS A 100 -13.39 -6.17 -9.64
CA LYS A 100 -14.02 -6.07 -8.32
C LYS A 100 -14.68 -4.70 -8.07
N GLY A 101 -14.68 -3.80 -9.05
CA GLY A 101 -15.34 -2.50 -8.96
C GLY A 101 -14.85 -1.60 -7.83
N HIS A 102 -13.56 -1.69 -7.48
CA HIS A 102 -12.94 -0.85 -6.46
C HIS A 102 -11.53 -0.44 -6.86
N ALA A 103 -10.93 0.42 -6.02
CA ALA A 103 -9.55 0.83 -6.15
C ALA A 103 -8.82 0.75 -4.80
N ILE A 104 -7.50 0.83 -4.87
CA ILE A 104 -6.60 0.84 -3.73
C ILE A 104 -5.76 2.11 -3.81
N VAL A 105 -5.66 2.80 -2.69
CA VAL A 105 -4.71 3.89 -2.45
C VAL A 105 -3.62 3.34 -1.55
N TYR A 106 -2.41 3.24 -2.07
CA TYR A 106 -1.23 2.90 -1.30
C TYR A 106 -0.67 4.15 -0.65
N ARG A 107 -0.42 4.11 0.66
CA ARG A 107 -0.06 5.30 1.44
C ARG A 107 0.84 4.99 2.62
N VAL A 108 1.79 5.88 2.92
CA VAL A 108 2.46 5.91 4.22
C VAL A 108 1.47 6.47 5.26
N PRO A 109 1.33 5.87 6.45
CA PRO A 109 0.28 6.24 7.38
C PRO A 109 0.16 7.74 7.70
N SER A 110 -1.05 8.29 7.53
CA SER A 110 -1.37 9.70 7.76
C SER A 110 -2.88 9.91 7.93
N ALA A 111 -3.30 10.36 9.12
CA ALA A 111 -4.71 10.57 9.44
C ALA A 111 -5.36 11.66 8.55
N ASP A 112 -4.62 12.72 8.22
CA ASP A 112 -5.13 13.80 7.37
C ASP A 112 -5.33 13.34 5.92
N PHE A 113 -4.44 12.49 5.42
CA PHE A 113 -4.58 11.93 4.08
C PHE A 113 -5.73 10.91 4.03
N ASP A 114 -5.86 10.06 5.05
CA ASP A 114 -6.97 9.09 5.16
C ASP A 114 -8.34 9.80 5.20
N ALA A 115 -8.45 10.86 5.99
CA ALA A 115 -9.65 11.68 6.07
C ALA A 115 -9.96 12.37 4.73
N PHE A 116 -8.92 12.82 4.01
CA PHE A 116 -9.07 13.36 2.66
C PHE A 116 -9.59 12.30 1.69
N VAL A 117 -8.94 11.13 1.62
CA VAL A 117 -9.35 10.03 0.73
C VAL A 117 -10.77 9.58 1.03
N THR A 118 -11.11 9.41 2.31
CA THR A 118 -12.45 9.00 2.74
C THR A 118 -13.52 9.98 2.28
N ARG A 119 -13.26 11.29 2.39
CA ARG A 119 -14.20 12.33 1.94
C ARG A 119 -14.32 12.36 0.43
N GLU A 120 -13.20 12.29 -0.31
CA GLU A 120 -13.22 12.32 -1.77
C GLU A 120 -13.87 11.07 -2.38
N ALA A 121 -13.69 9.91 -1.74
CA ALA A 121 -14.29 8.66 -2.19
C ALA A 121 -15.81 8.68 -2.11
N GLY A 122 -16.38 9.30 -1.07
CA GLY A 122 -17.84 9.32 -0.87
C GLY A 122 -18.42 7.92 -0.85
N ASN A 123 -19.23 7.59 -1.87
CA ASN A 123 -19.84 6.27 -2.03
C ASN A 123 -18.99 5.30 -2.87
N GLU A 124 -17.86 5.72 -3.44
CA GLU A 124 -16.93 4.83 -4.13
C GLU A 124 -16.16 3.95 -3.14
N CYS A 125 -15.73 2.77 -3.59
CA CYS A 125 -14.99 1.83 -2.75
C CYS A 125 -13.53 2.00 -3.05
N VAL A 126 -12.86 2.63 -2.11
CA VAL A 126 -11.42 2.81 -2.09
C VAL A 126 -10.88 2.15 -0.84
N TYR A 127 -9.90 1.27 -0.98
CA TYR A 127 -9.16 0.71 0.13
C TYR A 127 -7.90 1.52 0.39
N LEU A 128 -7.64 1.85 1.64
CA LEU A 128 -6.37 2.46 2.07
C LEU A 128 -5.41 1.35 2.49
N ARG A 129 -4.30 1.18 1.76
CA ARG A 129 -3.26 0.21 2.09
C ARG A 129 -1.97 0.89 2.53
N ASP A 130 -1.37 0.35 3.58
CA ASP A 130 -0.12 0.87 4.10
C ASP A 130 1.04 0.53 3.16
N ALA A 131 1.87 1.54 2.91
CA ALA A 131 3.09 1.47 2.13
C ALA A 131 4.29 1.83 3.01
N ALA A 132 5.44 1.19 2.74
CA ALA A 132 6.67 1.48 3.45
C ALA A 132 7.27 2.85 3.06
N PHE A 133 7.09 3.25 1.80
CA PHE A 133 7.64 4.49 1.26
C PHE A 133 6.60 5.24 0.43
N GLY A 134 6.64 6.58 0.52
CA GLY A 134 5.88 7.46 -0.38
C GLY A 134 6.52 7.51 -1.77
N ARG A 135 5.71 7.85 -2.77
CA ARG A 135 6.09 7.90 -4.18
C ARG A 135 7.23 8.87 -4.43
N ALA A 136 7.21 10.04 -3.79
CA ALA A 136 8.26 11.05 -3.96
C ALA A 136 9.65 10.52 -3.56
N THR A 137 9.71 9.75 -2.46
CA THR A 137 10.94 9.11 -1.99
C THR A 137 11.44 8.07 -2.99
N LEU A 138 10.55 7.21 -3.49
CA LEU A 138 10.91 6.18 -4.46
C LEU A 138 11.32 6.79 -5.81
N GLN A 139 10.60 7.79 -6.28
CA GLN A 139 10.91 8.51 -7.52
C GLN A 139 12.28 9.19 -7.44
N THR A 140 12.60 9.82 -6.30
CA THR A 140 13.92 10.44 -6.09
C THR A 140 15.05 9.43 -6.25
N LEU A 141 14.88 8.20 -5.73
CA LEU A 141 15.86 7.13 -5.93
C LEU A 141 15.90 6.63 -7.37
N ALA A 142 14.74 6.39 -7.99
CA ALA A 142 14.64 5.96 -9.39
C ALA A 142 15.33 6.97 -10.34
N ASP A 143 15.11 8.26 -10.13
CA ASP A 143 15.74 9.36 -10.89
C ASP A 143 17.26 9.35 -10.69
N ARG A 144 17.72 9.14 -9.46
CA ARG A 144 19.15 9.07 -9.18
C ARG A 144 19.81 7.87 -9.88
N VAL A 145 19.15 6.71 -9.89
CA VAL A 145 19.66 5.50 -10.57
C VAL A 145 19.80 5.74 -12.08
N ILE A 146 18.78 6.30 -12.74
CA ILE A 146 18.81 6.52 -14.19
C ILE A 146 19.79 7.64 -14.58
N ASN A 147 19.91 8.69 -13.76
CA ASN A 147 20.89 9.76 -13.97
C ASN A 147 22.34 9.28 -13.82
N ASP A 148 22.57 8.20 -13.08
CA ASP A 148 23.87 7.52 -12.96
C ASP A 148 24.15 6.51 -14.09
N SER A 149 23.31 6.43 -15.13
CA SER A 149 23.46 5.46 -16.24
C SER A 149 24.85 5.47 -16.90
N ALA A 150 25.48 6.63 -17.05
CA ALA A 150 26.84 6.74 -17.58
C ALA A 150 27.91 6.16 -16.63
N TYR A 151 27.72 6.30 -15.32
CA TYR A 151 28.55 5.65 -14.32
C TYR A 151 28.37 4.13 -14.39
N TRP A 152 27.13 3.65 -14.44
CA TRP A 152 26.84 2.22 -14.48
C TRP A 152 27.37 1.52 -15.73
N ARG A 153 27.30 2.17 -16.90
CA ARG A 153 27.92 1.65 -18.12
C ARG A 153 29.43 1.41 -17.96
N LYS A 154 30.15 2.28 -17.25
CA LYS A 154 31.59 2.07 -16.96
C LYS A 154 31.84 0.89 -16.02
N GLN A 155 30.84 0.50 -15.23
CA GLN A 155 30.88 -0.69 -14.38
C GLN A 155 30.43 -1.97 -15.10
N ASN A 156 30.13 -1.89 -16.40
CA ASN A 156 29.51 -2.95 -17.20
C ASN A 156 28.16 -3.37 -16.61
N ILE A 157 27.32 -2.38 -16.32
CA ILE A 157 25.91 -2.55 -15.97
C ILE A 157 25.11 -1.60 -16.85
N GLN A 158 24.27 -2.14 -17.72
CA GLN A 158 23.36 -1.36 -18.54
C GLN A 158 22.00 -1.24 -17.86
N ILE A 159 21.67 -0.03 -17.41
CA ILE A 159 20.34 0.31 -16.90
C ILE A 159 19.41 0.60 -18.08
N ASN A 160 18.38 -0.23 -18.27
CA ASN A 160 17.39 -0.08 -19.34
C ASN A 160 16.13 0.65 -18.87
N SER A 161 15.77 0.52 -17.60
CA SER A 161 14.62 1.19 -16.99
C SER A 161 14.82 1.42 -15.50
N THR A 162 14.09 2.38 -14.96
CA THR A 162 13.87 2.53 -13.53
C THR A 162 12.40 2.89 -13.30
N SER A 163 11.80 2.36 -12.25
CA SER A 163 10.43 2.69 -11.86
C SER A 163 10.26 2.66 -10.35
N ALA A 164 9.44 3.58 -9.83
CA ALA A 164 8.97 3.53 -8.46
C ALA A 164 7.77 2.59 -8.37
N GLY A 165 7.80 1.61 -7.47
CA GLY A 165 6.66 0.75 -7.18
C GLY A 165 5.48 1.58 -6.67
N ASN A 166 4.33 1.46 -7.34
CA ASN A 166 3.10 2.19 -6.98
C ASN A 166 2.49 1.73 -5.65
N ASP A 167 2.89 0.56 -5.16
CA ASP A 167 2.53 0.02 -3.84
C ASP A 167 3.49 0.44 -2.72
N GLY A 168 4.53 1.21 -3.06
CA GLY A 168 5.53 1.67 -2.11
C GLY A 168 6.54 0.60 -1.69
N THR A 169 6.66 -0.51 -2.42
CA THR A 169 7.58 -1.62 -2.09
C THR A 169 9.06 -1.30 -2.37
N GLY A 170 9.35 -0.42 -3.32
CA GLY A 170 10.74 -0.08 -3.66
C GLY A 170 10.90 0.52 -5.05
N VAL A 171 12.14 0.47 -5.55
CA VAL A 171 12.49 0.88 -6.91
C VAL A 171 12.86 -0.34 -7.73
N THR A 172 12.16 -0.55 -8.84
CA THR A 172 12.53 -1.57 -9.83
C THR A 172 13.53 -1.00 -10.82
N VAL A 173 14.55 -1.79 -11.13
CA VAL A 173 15.62 -1.44 -12.09
C VAL A 173 15.75 -2.58 -13.09
N GLY A 174 15.37 -2.30 -14.34
CA GLY A 174 15.54 -3.23 -15.45
C GLY A 174 16.96 -3.16 -15.99
N VAL A 175 17.63 -4.31 -16.08
CA VAL A 175 18.99 -4.46 -16.63
C VAL A 175 19.04 -5.62 -17.61
N LEU A 176 20.11 -5.70 -18.41
CA LEU A 176 20.32 -6.86 -19.28
C LEU A 176 20.45 -8.15 -18.44
N PRO A 177 20.02 -9.31 -18.98
CA PRO A 177 20.16 -10.59 -18.27
C PRO A 177 21.60 -10.88 -17.80
N ALA A 178 22.59 -10.51 -18.61
CA ALA A 178 24.01 -10.67 -18.26
C ALA A 178 24.48 -9.83 -17.06
N ASP A 179 23.75 -8.76 -16.72
CA ASP A 179 24.15 -7.77 -15.72
C ASP A 179 23.46 -7.99 -14.36
N VAL A 180 22.39 -8.78 -14.28
CA VAL A 180 21.53 -8.95 -13.09
C VAL A 180 22.32 -9.24 -11.82
N ALA A 181 23.21 -10.23 -11.85
CA ALA A 181 23.98 -10.63 -10.67
C ALA A 181 24.88 -9.50 -10.18
N ARG A 182 25.50 -8.75 -11.10
CA ARG A 182 26.35 -7.60 -10.77
C ARG A 182 25.52 -6.43 -10.25
N ALA A 183 24.39 -6.13 -10.88
CA ALA A 183 23.47 -5.09 -10.47
C ALA A 183 22.98 -5.32 -9.02
N ARG A 184 22.56 -6.55 -8.69
CA ARG A 184 22.15 -6.92 -7.32
C ARG A 184 23.25 -6.70 -6.29
N ALA A 185 24.52 -6.89 -6.66
CA ALA A 185 25.65 -6.70 -5.76
C ALA A 185 26.08 -5.23 -5.62
N GLU A 186 26.07 -4.46 -6.70
CA GLU A 186 26.68 -3.13 -6.75
C GLU A 186 25.70 -1.97 -6.48
N LEU A 187 24.43 -2.08 -6.89
CA LEU A 187 23.46 -0.99 -6.68
C LEU A 187 23.23 -0.68 -5.19
N PRO A 188 23.00 -1.67 -4.31
CA PRO A 188 22.84 -1.42 -2.89
C PRO A 188 24.07 -0.79 -2.21
N LYS A 189 25.28 -1.06 -2.71
CA LYS A 189 26.51 -0.43 -2.17
C LYS A 189 26.55 1.06 -2.46
N ARG A 190 26.05 1.49 -3.63
CA ARG A 190 26.05 2.91 -4.05
C ARG A 190 24.90 3.70 -3.44
N TYR A 191 23.72 3.11 -3.36
CA TYR A 191 22.50 3.81 -2.97
C TYR A 191 22.04 3.50 -1.54
N GLY A 192 22.65 2.53 -0.88
CA GLY A 192 22.22 2.02 0.42
C GLY A 192 21.12 0.98 0.30
N THR A 193 20.69 0.45 1.44
CA THR A 193 19.66 -0.60 1.56
C THR A 193 18.40 -0.12 2.27
N ALA A 194 18.27 1.20 2.49
CA ALA A 194 17.11 1.75 3.18
C ALA A 194 15.83 1.59 2.36
N VAL A 195 15.92 1.80 1.04
CA VAL A 195 14.84 1.53 0.08
C VAL A 195 15.19 0.26 -0.70
N PRO A 196 14.29 -0.73 -0.80
CA PRO A 196 14.52 -1.92 -1.62
C PRO A 196 14.76 -1.56 -3.09
N ILE A 197 15.81 -2.15 -3.67
CA ILE A 197 16.10 -2.08 -5.11
C ILE A 197 15.84 -3.46 -5.69
N ILE A 198 14.81 -3.56 -6.52
CA ILE A 198 14.36 -4.79 -7.17
C ILE A 198 14.99 -4.84 -8.56
N ILE A 199 15.77 -5.89 -8.83
CA ILE A 199 16.47 -6.04 -10.13
C ILE A 199 15.69 -7.00 -11.00
N GLU A 200 15.27 -6.51 -12.16
CA GLU A 200 14.53 -7.25 -13.17
C GLU A 200 15.35 -7.40 -14.46
N GLU A 201 15.14 -8.54 -15.13
CA GLU A 201 15.66 -8.78 -16.47
C GLU A 201 14.84 -8.00 -17.48
N GLN A 202 15.50 -7.14 -18.25
CA GLN A 202 14.87 -6.37 -19.30
C GLN A 202 15.78 -6.29 -20.52
N GLU A 203 15.28 -6.77 -21.66
CA GLU A 203 15.96 -6.68 -22.94
C GLU A 203 16.19 -5.22 -23.37
N PRO A 204 17.16 -4.95 -24.27
CA PRO A 204 17.34 -3.63 -24.84
C PRO A 204 16.05 -3.16 -25.52
N ILE A 205 15.66 -1.90 -25.27
CA ILE A 205 14.59 -1.27 -26.03
C ILE A 205 15.07 -1.09 -27.47
N THR A 206 14.53 -1.90 -28.38
CA THR A 206 14.78 -1.79 -29.82
C THR A 206 13.60 -1.08 -30.49
N PRO A 207 13.82 -0.01 -31.27
CA PRO A 207 12.74 0.59 -32.03
C PRO A 207 12.13 -0.43 -32.99
N ALA A 208 10.81 -0.52 -33.05
CA ALA A 208 10.13 -1.23 -34.12
C ALA A 208 10.21 -0.35 -35.38
N TRP A 209 10.97 -0.80 -36.37
CA TRP A 209 11.06 -0.18 -37.70
C TRP A 209 10.08 -0.85 -38.65
#